data_AF-A0A1M7SZN6-F1
#
_entry.id   AF-A0A1M7SZN6-F1
#
_cell.length_a   1.000
_cell.length_b   1.000
_cell.length_c   1.000
_cell.angle_alpha   90.00
_cell.angle_beta   90.00
_cell.angle_gamma   90.00
#
_symmetry.space_group_name_H-M   'P 1'
#
loop_
_entity.id
_entity.type
_entity.pdbx_description
1 polymer ?
#
loop_
_entity_poly.entity_id
_entity_poly.type
_entity_poly.pdbx_seq_one_letter_code
_entity_poly.pdbx_strand_id
1 'polypeptide(L)'
;MKIARSIVSAFCLLFFSFTFAATTPSPAGRLYVFFNTENFIGVEVRTDVNPYSHIFSNVGLNYISAGFRLSSSQTRGLYIAPMIYYPYNNELNFAFVAGYELRVENLKNLYFSFEGGAKKLNNKPEAFVNFGANFLF
;
A
#
# COMPACT_ATOMS: atom_id res chain seq x y z
N MET A 1 17.23 -20.80 -2.28
CA MET A 1 16.41 -19.87 -3.11
C MET A 1 14.92 -20.25 -3.25
N LYS A 2 14.53 -21.52 -3.51
CA LYS A 2 13.10 -21.89 -3.64
C LYS A 2 12.27 -21.66 -2.36
N ILE A 3 12.83 -22.00 -1.19
CA ILE A 3 12.15 -21.88 0.11
C ILE A 3 11.85 -20.42 0.47
N ALA A 4 12.78 -19.48 0.22
CA ALA A 4 12.56 -18.05 0.47
C ALA A 4 11.42 -17.48 -0.40
N ARG A 5 11.33 -17.89 -1.67
CA ARG A 5 10.22 -17.50 -2.55
C ARG A 5 8.88 -18.06 -2.06
N SER A 6 8.85 -19.32 -1.63
CA SER A 6 7.65 -19.95 -1.06
C SER A 6 7.19 -19.28 0.24
N ILE A 7 8.11 -18.84 1.10
CA ILE A 7 7.79 -18.11 2.34
C ILE A 7 7.26 -16.72 2.02
N VAL A 8 7.87 -16.00 1.07
CA VAL A 8 7.39 -14.68 0.63
C VAL A 8 6.01 -14.79 -0.01
N SER A 9 5.78 -15.78 -0.87
CA SER A 9 4.45 -16.04 -1.46
C SER A 9 3.43 -16.40 -0.39
N ALA A 10 3.78 -17.27 0.57
CA ALA A 10 2.90 -17.61 1.69
C ALA A 10 2.61 -16.39 2.59
N PHE A 11 3.61 -15.55 2.84
CA PHE A 11 3.45 -14.32 3.62
C PHE A 11 2.57 -13.30 2.90
N CYS A 12 2.75 -13.11 1.59
CA CYS A 12 1.89 -12.27 0.78
C CYS A 12 0.46 -12.79 0.79
N LEU A 13 0.25 -14.10 0.57
CA LEU A 13 -1.06 -14.74 0.61
C LEU A 13 -1.73 -14.58 1.98
N LEU A 14 -1.00 -14.79 3.08
CA LEU A 14 -1.49 -14.56 4.44
C LEU A 14 -1.87 -13.11 4.65
N PHE A 15 -1.04 -12.15 4.20
CA PHE A 15 -1.33 -10.73 4.35
C PHE A 15 -2.59 -10.33 3.57
N PHE A 16 -2.75 -10.80 2.33
CA PHE A 16 -3.99 -10.64 1.57
C PHE A 16 -5.20 -11.24 2.30
N SER A 17 -5.05 -12.45 2.86
CA SER A 17 -6.11 -13.06 3.67
C SER A 17 -6.45 -12.22 4.91
N PHE A 18 -5.47 -11.60 5.58
CA PHE A 18 -5.72 -10.69 6.71
C PHE A 18 -6.44 -9.41 6.29
N THR A 19 -6.11 -8.82 5.14
CA THR A 19 -6.86 -7.68 4.61
C THR A 19 -8.32 -8.08 4.36
N PHE A 20 -8.59 -9.26 3.79
CA PHE A 20 -9.96 -9.72 3.56
C PHE A 20 -10.70 -10.19 4.84
N ALA A 21 -9.99 -10.67 5.87
CA ALA A 21 -10.57 -11.34 7.04
C ALA A 21 -10.77 -10.44 8.27
N ALA A 22 -10.64 -9.11 8.18
CA ALA A 22 -10.91 -8.22 9.33
C ALA A 22 -12.39 -8.32 9.77
N THR A 23 -12.63 -9.10 10.82
CA THR A 23 -13.94 -9.50 11.36
C THR A 23 -14.59 -8.42 12.23
N THR A 24 -14.97 -7.29 11.61
CA THR A 24 -15.94 -6.34 12.20
C THR A 24 -17.11 -6.14 11.24
N PRO A 25 -18.33 -5.77 11.72
CA PRO A 25 -19.52 -5.73 10.88
C PRO A 25 -19.43 -4.54 9.90
N SER A 26 -18.75 -4.77 8.78
CA SER A 26 -18.41 -3.87 7.68
C SER A 26 -17.24 -2.90 7.93
N PRO A 27 -16.28 -2.75 6.98
CA PRO A 27 -16.33 -3.23 5.60
C PRO A 27 -15.33 -4.35 5.29
N ALA A 28 -15.80 -5.30 4.48
CA ALA A 28 -14.93 -6.21 3.72
C ALA A 28 -13.85 -5.44 2.97
N GLY A 29 -12.69 -6.07 2.76
CA GLY A 29 -11.59 -5.49 2.00
C GLY A 29 -12.06 -4.93 0.66
N ARG A 30 -11.73 -3.67 0.38
CA ARG A 30 -12.05 -2.96 -0.87
C ARG A 30 -10.91 -3.13 -1.86
N LEU A 31 -11.26 -3.34 -3.12
CA LEU A 31 -10.32 -3.50 -4.21
C LEU A 31 -10.14 -2.18 -4.95
N TYR A 32 -8.89 -1.78 -5.13
CA TYR A 32 -8.49 -0.60 -5.87
C TYR A 32 -7.57 -1.03 -7.01
N VAL A 33 -7.72 -0.38 -8.17
CA VAL A 33 -6.65 -0.35 -9.16
C VAL A 33 -5.86 0.92 -8.91
N PHE A 34 -4.55 0.79 -8.76
CA PHE A 34 -3.66 1.92 -8.56
C PHE A 34 -2.73 2.11 -9.74
N PHE A 35 -2.37 3.36 -9.98
CA PHE A 35 -1.36 3.76 -10.94
C PHE A 35 -0.36 4.60 -10.17
N ASN A 36 0.93 4.36 -10.36
CA ASN A 36 1.96 5.19 -9.76
C ASN A 36 3.24 5.19 -10.62
N THR A 37 4.14 6.13 -10.39
CA THR A 37 5.33 6.29 -11.24
C THR A 37 6.28 5.09 -11.17
N GLU A 38 6.20 4.29 -10.10
CA GLU A 38 7.05 3.11 -9.94
C GLU A 38 6.47 1.83 -10.56
N ASN A 39 5.16 1.60 -10.54
CA ASN A 39 4.54 0.37 -11.02
C ASN A 39 3.79 0.53 -12.33
N PHE A 40 3.58 1.76 -12.81
CA PHE A 40 2.65 2.13 -13.88
C PHE A 40 1.19 1.77 -13.54
N ILE A 41 0.88 0.49 -13.28
CA ILE A 41 -0.41 -0.05 -12.83
C ILE A 41 -0.22 -1.16 -11.79
N GLY A 42 -1.20 -1.33 -10.91
CA GLY A 42 -1.28 -2.43 -9.96
C GLY A 42 -2.66 -2.53 -9.30
N VAL A 43 -2.77 -3.48 -8.38
CA VAL A 43 -3.97 -3.74 -7.59
C VAL A 43 -3.65 -3.59 -6.11
N GLU A 44 -4.49 -2.86 -5.39
CA GLU A 44 -4.38 -2.65 -3.96
C GLU A 44 -5.67 -3.12 -3.28
N VAL A 45 -5.53 -3.88 -2.19
CA VAL A 45 -6.63 -4.21 -1.31
C VAL A 45 -6.49 -3.36 -0.05
N ARG A 46 -7.53 -2.64 0.33
CA ARG A 46 -7.58 -1.84 1.56
C ARG A 46 -8.62 -2.38 2.52
N THR A 47 -8.29 -2.30 3.80
CA THR A 47 -9.23 -2.55 4.88
C THR A 47 -9.17 -1.41 5.87
N ASP A 48 -10.26 -0.64 5.92
CA ASP A 48 -10.36 0.55 6.75
C ASP A 48 -10.38 0.15 8.23
N VAL A 49 -9.41 0.66 9.00
CA VAL A 49 -9.41 0.57 10.46
C VAL A 49 -10.29 1.67 11.04
N ASN A 50 -10.30 2.84 10.39
CA ASN A 50 -11.18 3.97 10.64
C ASN A 50 -11.28 4.81 9.34
N PRO A 51 -12.07 5.90 9.29
CA PRO A 51 -12.26 6.67 8.05
C PRO A 51 -10.99 7.28 7.43
N TYR A 52 -9.87 7.32 8.16
CA TYR A 52 -8.61 7.95 7.73
C TYR A 52 -7.45 6.95 7.60
N SER A 53 -7.52 5.83 8.31
CA SER A 53 -6.44 4.84 8.39
C SER A 53 -6.91 3.48 7.89
N HIS A 54 -6.03 2.79 7.17
CA HIS A 54 -6.32 1.48 6.62
C HIS A 54 -5.07 0.61 6.56
N ILE A 55 -5.30 -0.70 6.60
CA ILE A 55 -4.31 -1.70 6.23
C ILE A 55 -4.38 -1.86 4.71
N PHE A 56 -3.23 -1.99 4.06
CA PHE A 56 -3.18 -2.20 2.61
C PHE A 56 -2.23 -3.32 2.21
N SER A 57 -2.50 -3.89 1.04
CA SER A 57 -1.62 -4.82 0.35
C SER A 57 -1.70 -4.61 -1.16
N ASN A 58 -0.55 -4.46 -1.81
CA ASN A 58 -0.40 -3.93 -3.17
C ASN A 58 0.38 -4.93 -3.99
N VAL A 59 -0.13 -5.28 -5.16
CA VAL A 59 0.62 -6.02 -6.19
C VAL A 59 0.75 -5.11 -7.40
N GLY A 60 1.98 -4.70 -7.70
CA GLY A 60 2.31 -3.96 -8.91
C GLY A 60 3.23 -4.76 -9.84
N LEU A 61 3.64 -4.12 -10.93
CA LEU A 61 4.56 -4.71 -11.91
C LEU A 61 5.99 -4.89 -11.40
N ASN A 62 6.45 -4.03 -10.50
CA ASN A 62 7.84 -4.01 -10.04
C ASN A 62 8.01 -4.53 -8.61
N TYR A 63 6.97 -4.47 -7.78
CA TYR A 63 7.02 -4.93 -6.40
C TYR A 63 5.66 -5.35 -5.84
N ILE A 64 5.71 -6.08 -4.73
CA ILE A 64 4.60 -6.26 -3.79
C ILE A 64 4.91 -5.46 -2.54
N SER A 65 3.92 -4.79 -1.96
CA SER A 65 4.07 -4.13 -0.66
C SER A 65 2.85 -4.35 0.20
N ALA A 66 3.01 -4.29 1.51
CA ALA A 66 1.89 -4.33 2.43
C ALA A 66 2.23 -3.55 3.70
N GLY A 67 1.26 -2.84 4.26
CA GLY A 67 1.53 -1.95 5.37
C GLY A 67 0.28 -1.31 5.94
N PHE A 68 0.52 -0.25 6.70
CA PHE A 68 -0.51 0.49 7.41
C PHE A 68 -0.43 1.94 7.00
N ARG A 69 -1.50 2.50 6.44
CA ARG A 69 -1.61 3.94 6.27
C ARG A 69 -2.24 4.53 7.52
N LEU A 70 -1.51 5.43 8.18
CA LEU A 70 -1.93 6.10 9.40
C LEU A 70 -2.17 7.57 9.10
N SER A 71 -3.40 8.03 9.34
CA SER A 71 -3.83 9.41 9.16
C SER A 71 -4.94 9.76 10.17
N SER A 72 -5.26 11.04 10.28
CA SER A 72 -6.33 11.54 11.13
C SER A 72 -7.13 12.68 10.49
N SER A 73 -8.31 12.97 11.04
CA SER A 73 -9.12 14.11 10.60
C SER A 73 -8.37 15.45 10.66
N GLN A 74 -7.47 15.62 11.64
CA GLN A 74 -6.67 16.82 11.82
C GLN A 74 -5.58 16.98 10.75
N THR A 75 -5.09 15.87 10.21
CA THR A 75 -4.01 15.86 9.20
C THR A 75 -4.48 16.17 7.78
N ARG A 76 -5.81 16.28 7.57
CA ARG A 76 -6.44 16.70 6.29
C ARG A 76 -5.94 15.97 5.05
N GLY A 77 -5.60 14.68 5.17
CA GLY A 77 -5.09 13.85 4.07
C GLY A 77 -3.59 13.56 4.14
N LEU A 78 -2.83 14.21 5.02
CA LEU A 78 -1.46 13.81 5.31
C LEU A 78 -1.43 12.47 6.04
N TYR A 79 -0.49 11.61 5.68
CA TYR A 79 -0.36 10.30 6.27
C TYR A 79 1.09 9.84 6.33
N ILE A 80 1.34 8.84 7.17
CA ILE A 80 2.56 8.03 7.13
C ILE A 80 2.21 6.56 6.89
N ALA A 81 3.12 5.83 6.28
CA ALA A 81 2.95 4.42 6.01
C ALA A 81 4.25 3.63 6.18
N PRO A 82 4.47 2.97 7.33
CA PRO A 82 5.42 1.87 7.40
C PRO A 82 4.88 0.68 6.61
N MET A 83 5.74 0.07 5.80
CA MET A 83 5.36 -1.06 4.97
C MET A 83 6.50 -2.04 4.75
N ILE A 84 6.11 -3.29 4.56
CA ILE A 84 6.95 -4.31 3.94
C ILE A 84 6.99 -4.03 2.45
N TYR A 85 8.18 -4.12 1.87
CA TYR A 85 8.47 -3.84 0.48
C TYR A 85 9.27 -5.00 -0.13
N TYR A 86 8.69 -5.67 -1.12
CA TYR A 86 9.31 -6.79 -1.82
C TYR A 86 9.42 -6.49 -3.32
N PRO A 87 10.55 -5.95 -3.79
CA PRO A 87 10.81 -5.80 -5.22
C PRO A 87 11.16 -7.17 -5.81
N TYR A 88 10.61 -7.50 -6.99
CA TYR A 88 10.73 -8.86 -7.55
C TYR A 88 12.17 -9.28 -7.88
N ASN A 89 13.07 -8.32 -8.02
CA ASN A 89 14.49 -8.52 -8.34
C ASN A 89 15.43 -8.46 -7.13
N ASN A 90 14.90 -8.29 -5.91
CA ASN A 90 15.71 -8.17 -4.69
C ASN A 90 15.07 -8.94 -3.53
N GLU A 91 15.67 -8.82 -2.36
CA GLU A 91 15.20 -9.43 -1.12
C GLU A 91 14.10 -8.61 -0.44
N LEU A 92 13.41 -9.25 0.50
CA LEU A 92 12.43 -8.61 1.36
C LEU A 92 13.04 -7.43 2.12
N ASN A 93 12.38 -6.28 2.05
CA ASN A 93 12.83 -5.05 2.65
C ASN A 93 11.68 -4.34 3.36
N PHE A 94 12.00 -3.26 4.05
CA PHE A 94 11.01 -2.31 4.56
C PHE A 94 11.09 -1.00 3.78
N ALA A 95 9.98 -0.28 3.80
CA ALA A 95 9.87 1.08 3.32
C ALA A 95 9.05 1.91 4.31
N PHE A 96 9.29 3.20 4.29
CA PHE A 96 8.55 4.18 5.07
C PHE A 96 8.19 5.34 4.16
N VAL A 97 6.91 5.72 4.17
CA VAL A 97 6.36 6.75 3.30
C VAL A 97 5.69 7.82 4.15
N ALA A 98 5.87 9.07 3.76
CA ALA A 98 5.00 10.16 4.13
C ALA A 98 4.31 10.66 2.86
N GLY A 99 3.01 10.87 2.92
CA GLY A 99 2.25 11.23 1.73
C GLY A 99 1.06 12.10 2.04
N TYR A 100 0.42 12.54 0.97
CA TYR A 100 -0.82 13.30 0.99
C TYR A 100 -1.81 12.64 0.03
N GLU A 101 -3.00 12.30 0.53
CA GLU A 101 -4.10 11.78 -0.30
C GLU A 101 -5.17 12.85 -0.50
N LEU A 102 -5.49 13.11 -1.77
CA LEU A 102 -6.53 14.01 -2.23
C LEU A 102 -7.73 13.19 -2.71
N ARG A 103 -8.89 13.47 -2.13
CA ARG A 103 -10.17 12.95 -2.63
C ARG A 103 -10.90 14.04 -3.39
N VAL A 104 -11.25 13.78 -4.64
CA VAL A 104 -12.06 14.70 -5.44
C VAL A 104 -13.53 14.39 -5.18
N GLU A 105 -14.27 15.32 -4.55
CA GLU A 105 -15.65 15.09 -4.11
C GLU A 105 -16.61 14.65 -5.23
N ASN A 106 -16.38 15.14 -6.45
CA ASN A 106 -17.17 14.80 -7.64
C ASN A 106 -16.77 13.48 -8.31
N LEU A 107 -15.64 12.87 -7.92
CA LEU A 107 -15.15 11.59 -8.42
C LEU A 107 -14.99 10.64 -7.23
N LYS A 108 -16.12 10.18 -6.69
CA LYS A 108 -16.21 9.47 -5.39
C LYS A 108 -15.30 8.24 -5.26
N ASN A 109 -14.89 7.66 -6.39
CA ASN A 109 -14.07 6.44 -6.47
C ASN A 109 -12.60 6.72 -6.77
N LEU A 110 -12.19 7.98 -6.98
CA LEU A 110 -10.83 8.33 -7.37
C LEU A 110 -10.10 9.08 -6.27
N TYR A 111 -8.92 8.59 -5.94
CA TYR A 111 -8.01 9.17 -4.95
C TYR A 111 -6.68 9.47 -5.63
N PHE A 112 -6.16 10.68 -5.45
CA PHE A 112 -4.80 11.01 -5.90
C PHE A 112 -3.86 10.99 -4.70
N SER A 113 -2.65 10.49 -4.88
CA SER A 113 -1.62 10.54 -3.85
C SER A 113 -0.34 11.18 -4.36
N PHE A 114 0.28 11.95 -3.47
CA PHE A 114 1.66 12.39 -3.60
C PHE A 114 2.44 11.84 -2.42
N GLU A 115 3.53 11.13 -2.69
CA GLU A 115 4.23 10.32 -1.71
C GLU A 115 5.73 10.55 -1.82
N GLY A 116 6.39 10.65 -0.68
CA GLY A 116 7.84 10.69 -0.59
C GLY A 116 8.31 9.82 0.57
N GLY A 117 9.49 9.24 0.45
CA GLY A 117 9.97 8.38 1.52
C GLY A 117 11.25 7.66 1.19
N ALA A 118 11.49 6.58 1.91
CA ALA A 118 12.64 5.73 1.73
C ALA A 118 12.22 4.26 1.65
N LYS A 119 12.87 3.52 0.74
CA LYS A 119 12.70 2.08 0.52
C LYS A 119 14.02 1.36 0.64
N LYS A 120 13.99 0.02 0.63
CA LYS A 120 15.18 -0.84 0.80
C LYS A 120 15.94 -0.57 2.09
N LEU A 121 15.20 -0.28 3.18
CA LEU A 121 15.74 0.23 4.44
C LEU A 121 16.73 -0.74 5.14
N ASN A 122 16.66 -2.04 4.87
CA ASN A 122 17.53 -3.03 5.52
C ASN A 122 18.85 -3.29 4.77
N ASN A 123 19.01 -2.73 3.57
CA ASN A 123 20.18 -2.99 2.74
C ASN A 123 20.81 -1.67 2.30
N LYS A 124 20.35 -1.11 1.18
CA LYS A 124 20.80 0.19 0.66
C LYS A 124 19.59 1.10 0.56
N PRO A 125 19.35 1.96 1.58
CA PRO A 125 18.21 2.87 1.57
C PRO A 125 18.21 3.76 0.32
N GLU A 126 17.05 3.83 -0.33
CA GLU A 126 16.83 4.66 -1.50
C GLU A 126 15.68 5.62 -1.22
N ALA A 127 15.93 6.91 -1.39
CA ALA A 127 14.86 7.91 -1.35
C ALA A 127 14.03 7.83 -2.63
N PHE A 128 12.74 8.13 -2.53
CA PHE A 128 11.86 8.19 -3.69
C PHE A 128 10.79 9.27 -3.52
N VAL A 129 10.25 9.67 -4.67
CA VAL A 129 9.04 10.49 -4.78
C VAL A 129 8.14 9.81 -5.79
N ASN A 130 6.85 9.76 -5.50
CA ASN A 130 5.87 9.05 -6.28
C ASN A 130 4.58 9.86 -6.36
N PHE A 131 3.94 9.77 -7.51
CA PHE A 131 2.61 10.32 -7.76
C PHE A 131 1.73 9.17 -8.18
N GLY A 132 0.54 9.08 -7.59
CA GLY A 132 -0.36 7.99 -7.89
C GLY A 132 -1.82 8.38 -7.91
N ALA A 133 -2.61 7.46 -8.44
CA ALA A 133 -4.05 7.51 -8.38
C ALA A 133 -4.60 6.12 -8.06
N ASN A 134 -5.63 6.05 -7.23
CA ASN A 134 -6.30 4.82 -6.85
C ASN A 134 -7.78 4.93 -7.23
N PHE A 135 -8.27 3.95 -7.99
CA PHE A 135 -9.66 3.85 -8.39
C PHE A 135 -10.34 2.68 -7.70
N LEU A 136 -11.39 2.97 -6.93
CA LEU A 136 -12.23 1.98 -6.26
C LEU A 136 -13.15 1.29 -7.29
N PHE A 137 -13.08 -0.05 -7.32
CA PHE A 137 -13.99 -0.90 -8.09
C PHE A 137 -15.24 -1.29 -7.30
#